data_AF-A0A7C6HR62-F1
#
_entry.id   AF-A0A7C6HR62-F1
#
_cell.length_a   1.000
_cell.length_b   1.000
_cell.length_c   1.000
_cell.angle_alpha   90.00
_cell.angle_beta   90.00
_cell.angle_gamma   90.00
#
_symmetry.space_group_name_H-M   'P 1'
#
loop_
_entity.id
_entity.type
_entity.pdbx_description
1 polymer ?
#
loop_
_entity_poly.entity_id
_entity_poly.type
_entity_poly.pdbx_seq_one_letter_code
_entity_poly.pdbx_strand_id
1 'polypeptide(L)'
;LHARVRALAARAGGGRRLEDADIDLLLDSPVGQQARHMLTYTAVGDGPAVVDYLERFAELADADELMITNPAPGLEKRRRALQILADIAA
;
A
#
# COMPACT_ATOMS: atom_id res chain seq x y z
N LEU A 1 3.96 4.84 -4.00
CA LEU A 1 3.36 6.19 -3.73
C LEU A 1 2.39 6.67 -4.82
N HIS A 2 2.79 6.78 -6.10
CA HIS A 2 1.95 7.36 -7.17
C HIS A 2 0.55 6.72 -7.27
N ALA A 3 0.45 5.39 -7.20
CA ALA A 3 -0.82 4.69 -7.22
C ALA A 3 -1.77 5.14 -6.07
N ARG A 4 -1.21 5.43 -4.88
CA ARG A 4 -1.99 5.90 -3.73
C ARG A 4 -2.43 7.35 -3.91
N VAL A 5 -1.55 8.22 -4.41
CA VAL A 5 -1.87 9.61 -4.75
C VAL A 5 -3.00 9.65 -5.78
N ARG A 6 -2.89 8.88 -6.87
CA ARG A 6 -3.94 8.75 -7.88
C ARG A 6 -5.27 8.31 -7.28
N ALA A 7 -5.27 7.28 -6.45
CA ALA A 7 -6.49 6.76 -5.84
C ALA A 7 -7.17 7.78 -4.91
N LEU A 8 -6.39 8.57 -4.16
CA LEU A 8 -6.93 9.63 -3.29
C LEU A 8 -7.43 10.82 -4.12
N ALA A 9 -6.65 11.27 -5.10
CA ALA A 9 -6.99 12.39 -5.96
C ALA A 9 -8.24 12.11 -6.81
N ALA A 10 -8.43 10.88 -7.31
CA ALA A 10 -9.63 10.48 -8.03
C ALA A 10 -10.91 10.58 -7.19
N ARG A 11 -10.81 10.33 -5.86
CA ARG A 11 -11.94 10.48 -4.93
C ARG A 11 -12.25 11.95 -4.62
N ALA A 12 -11.23 12.79 -4.51
CA ALA A 12 -11.39 14.22 -4.21
C ALA A 12 -11.78 15.05 -5.45
N GLY A 13 -11.36 14.63 -6.65
CA GLY A 13 -11.46 15.40 -7.89
C GLY A 13 -12.77 15.26 -8.67
N GLY A 14 -13.80 14.64 -8.09
CA GLY A 14 -15.13 14.54 -8.71
C GLY A 14 -15.17 13.74 -10.02
N GLY A 15 -14.28 12.76 -10.20
CA GLY A 15 -14.27 11.92 -11.40
C GLY A 15 -13.48 12.47 -12.59
N ARG A 16 -12.71 13.55 -12.44
CA ARG A 16 -11.73 13.93 -13.46
C ARG A 16 -10.71 12.81 -13.69
N ARG A 17 -10.45 12.51 -14.96
CA ARG A 17 -9.36 11.64 -15.38
C ARG A 17 -8.05 12.36 -15.12
N LEU A 18 -7.16 11.71 -14.37
CA LEU A 18 -5.83 12.21 -14.05
C LEU A 18 -4.83 11.52 -14.96
N GLU A 19 -4.05 12.30 -15.69
CA GLU A 19 -2.92 11.79 -16.46
C GLU A 19 -1.72 11.54 -15.54
N ASP A 20 -0.71 10.80 -16.02
CA ASP A 20 0.46 10.47 -15.20
C ASP A 20 1.23 11.72 -14.76
N ALA A 21 1.36 12.71 -15.65
CA ALA A 21 2.01 13.98 -15.35
C ALA A 21 1.29 14.79 -14.25
N ASP A 22 -0.04 14.66 -14.14
CA ASP A 22 -0.81 15.30 -13.07
C ASP A 22 -0.46 14.71 -11.70
N ILE A 23 -0.13 13.43 -11.64
CA ILE A 23 0.21 12.76 -10.38
C ILE A 23 1.52 13.26 -9.82
N ASP A 24 2.50 13.54 -10.66
CA ASP A 24 3.80 14.06 -10.23
C ASP A 24 3.65 15.41 -9.54
N LEU A 25 2.81 16.29 -10.08
CA LEU A 25 2.47 17.58 -9.47
C LEU A 25 1.77 17.43 -8.11
N LEU A 26 1.08 16.33 -7.89
CA LEU A 26 0.33 16.07 -6.65
C LEU A 26 1.19 15.44 -5.55
N LEU A 27 2.41 14.99 -5.82
CA LEU A 27 3.26 14.30 -4.84
C LEU A 27 3.61 15.17 -3.62
N ASP A 28 3.78 16.47 -3.84
CA ASP A 28 4.13 17.45 -2.80
C ASP A 28 2.92 18.25 -2.29
N SER A 29 1.74 17.98 -2.85
CA SER A 29 0.46 18.57 -2.40
C SER A 29 -0.04 17.93 -1.10
N PRO A 30 -1.07 18.50 -0.44
CA PRO A 30 -1.72 17.87 0.72
C PRO A 30 -2.21 16.44 0.45
N VAL A 31 -2.66 16.12 -0.77
CA VAL A 31 -3.08 14.76 -1.13
C VAL A 31 -1.89 13.80 -1.17
N GLY A 32 -0.73 14.30 -1.60
CA GLY A 32 0.55 13.59 -1.59
C GLY A 32 1.04 13.33 -0.19
N GLN A 33 0.98 14.34 0.68
CA GLN A 33 1.30 14.22 2.11
C GLN A 33 0.40 13.20 2.80
N GLN A 34 -0.92 13.24 2.54
CA GLN A 34 -1.85 12.23 3.06
C GLN A 34 -1.49 10.84 2.53
N ALA A 35 -1.16 10.70 1.24
CA ALA A 35 -0.76 9.42 0.68
C ALA A 35 0.52 8.87 1.33
N ARG A 36 1.49 9.73 1.66
CA ARG A 36 2.71 9.35 2.39
C ARG A 36 2.40 8.90 3.80
N HIS A 37 1.56 9.64 4.53
CA HIS A 37 1.10 9.27 5.87
C HIS A 37 0.39 7.91 5.88
N MET A 38 -0.47 7.65 4.89
CA MET A 38 -1.14 6.36 4.75
C MET A 38 -0.18 5.19 4.46
N LEU A 39 1.00 5.48 3.91
CA LEU A 39 2.02 4.49 3.57
C LEU A 39 3.16 4.46 4.60
N THR A 40 3.01 5.12 5.75
CA THR A 40 4.04 5.15 6.81
C THR A 40 4.47 3.75 7.23
N TYR A 41 3.51 2.83 7.35
CA TYR A 41 3.80 1.41 7.56
C TYR A 41 3.49 0.64 6.28
N THR A 42 4.53 0.24 5.56
CA THR A 42 4.41 -0.54 4.32
C THR A 42 5.59 -1.49 4.23
N ALA A 43 5.29 -2.80 4.26
CA ALA A 43 6.28 -3.82 3.97
C ALA A 43 6.57 -3.85 2.45
N VAL A 44 7.84 -3.85 2.08
CA VAL A 44 8.30 -3.96 0.68
C VAL A 44 9.44 -4.95 0.63
N GLY A 45 9.32 -5.98 -0.19
CA GLY A 45 10.35 -7.00 -0.34
C GLY A 45 9.82 -8.27 -0.99
N ASP A 46 10.61 -9.32 -0.89
CA ASP A 46 10.15 -10.69 -1.14
C ASP A 46 9.36 -11.23 0.07
N GLY A 47 8.91 -12.48 -0.03
CA GLY A 47 8.09 -13.10 1.00
C GLY A 47 8.74 -13.07 2.40
N PRO A 48 9.98 -13.58 2.57
CA PRO A 48 10.67 -13.54 3.86
C PRO A 48 10.86 -12.12 4.42
N ALA A 49 11.24 -11.14 3.59
CA ALA A 49 11.40 -9.76 4.04
C ALA A 49 10.08 -9.13 4.49
N VAL A 50 8.96 -9.48 3.84
CA VAL A 50 7.64 -9.00 4.26
C VAL A 50 7.19 -9.67 5.57
N VAL A 51 7.44 -10.96 5.76
CA VAL A 51 7.10 -11.66 7.02
C VAL A 51 7.87 -11.06 8.19
N ASP A 52 9.19 -10.90 8.07
CA ASP A 52 10.03 -10.28 9.11
C ASP A 52 9.54 -8.84 9.45
N TYR A 53 9.13 -8.06 8.44
CA TYR A 53 8.55 -6.75 8.69
C TYR A 53 7.24 -6.85 9.50
N LEU A 54 6.35 -7.77 9.12
CA LEU A 54 5.04 -7.92 9.75
C LEU A 54 5.17 -8.42 11.20
N GLU A 55 6.08 -9.35 11.48
CA GLU A 55 6.37 -9.83 12.84
C GLU A 55 6.85 -8.67 13.73
N ARG A 56 7.85 -7.91 13.27
CA ARG A 56 8.34 -6.73 14.00
C ARG A 56 7.26 -5.65 14.17
N PHE A 57 6.37 -5.52 13.19
CA PHE A 57 5.27 -4.56 13.28
C PHE A 57 4.20 -5.01 14.30
N ALA A 58 3.90 -6.31 14.38
CA ALA A 58 3.00 -6.86 15.39
C ALA A 58 3.53 -6.61 16.80
N GLU A 59 4.84 -6.85 17.03
CA GLU A 59 5.51 -6.54 18.29
C GLU A 59 5.47 -5.03 18.61
N LEU A 60 5.77 -4.17 17.62
CA LEU A 60 5.73 -2.72 17.78
C LEU A 60 4.32 -2.21 18.14
N ALA A 61 3.30 -2.78 17.51
CA ALA A 61 1.91 -2.39 17.70
C ALA A 61 1.24 -3.05 18.91
N ASP A 62 1.91 -4.02 19.55
CA ASP A 62 1.34 -4.90 20.59
C ASP A 62 0.02 -5.53 20.13
N ALA A 63 0.05 -6.15 18.94
CA ALA A 63 -1.13 -6.69 18.28
C ALA A 63 -1.10 -8.21 18.17
N ASP A 64 -2.20 -8.86 18.57
CA ASP A 64 -2.38 -10.30 18.39
C ASP A 64 -2.57 -10.69 16.90
N GLU A 65 -3.15 -9.80 16.11
CA GLU A 65 -3.44 -10.01 14.69
C GLU A 65 -3.22 -8.73 13.86
N LEU A 66 -2.76 -8.92 12.62
CA LEU A 66 -2.57 -7.83 11.66
C LEU A 66 -3.53 -7.93 10.48
N MET A 67 -4.26 -6.84 10.20
CA MET A 67 -4.99 -6.67 8.96
C MET A 67 -4.14 -5.93 7.93
N ILE A 68 -3.85 -6.58 6.80
CA ILE A 68 -3.06 -5.98 5.71
C ILE A 68 -3.94 -5.47 4.57
N THR A 69 -3.52 -4.36 3.97
CA THR A 69 -4.06 -3.94 2.67
C THR A 69 -3.13 -4.40 1.56
N ASN A 70 -3.70 -5.00 0.51
CA ASN A 70 -2.95 -5.46 -0.66
C ASN A 70 -3.34 -4.64 -1.90
N PRO A 71 -2.59 -3.56 -2.22
CA PRO A 71 -2.93 -2.67 -3.31
C PRO A 71 -2.46 -3.17 -4.69
N ALA A 72 -2.15 -4.46 -4.85
CA ALA A 72 -1.73 -5.00 -6.14
C ALA A 72 -2.80 -4.76 -7.24
N PRO A 73 -2.38 -4.46 -8.49
CA PRO A 73 -3.30 -4.12 -9.56
C PRO A 73 -3.94 -5.38 -10.17
N GLY A 74 -5.27 -5.46 -10.12
CA GLY A 74 -6.04 -6.59 -10.64
C GLY A 74 -6.11 -7.79 -9.69
N LEU A 75 -7.07 -8.69 -9.93
CA LEU A 75 -7.36 -9.81 -9.03
C LEU A 75 -6.21 -10.82 -8.95
N GLU A 76 -5.64 -11.24 -10.08
CA GLU A 76 -4.58 -12.25 -10.10
C GLU A 76 -3.34 -11.82 -9.32
N LYS A 77 -2.92 -10.55 -9.46
CA LYS A 77 -1.77 -10.04 -8.71
C LYS A 77 -2.06 -9.93 -7.21
N ARG A 78 -3.29 -9.56 -6.83
CA ARG A 78 -3.70 -9.58 -5.41
C ARG A 78 -3.64 -10.98 -4.84
N ARG A 79 -4.22 -11.95 -5.54
CA ARG A 79 -4.21 -13.36 -5.14
C ARG A 79 -2.79 -13.88 -5.00
N ARG A 80 -1.92 -13.61 -5.97
CA ARG A 80 -0.53 -14.05 -5.93
C ARG A 80 0.24 -13.47 -4.75
N ALA A 81 0.07 -12.19 -4.43
CA ALA A 81 0.70 -11.58 -3.27
C ALA A 81 0.24 -12.23 -1.95
N LEU A 82 -1.05 -12.56 -1.81
CA LEU A 82 -1.55 -13.27 -0.63
C LEU A 82 -1.04 -14.71 -0.55
N GLN A 83 -0.92 -15.40 -1.69
CA GLN A 83 -0.36 -16.76 -1.74
C GLN A 83 1.10 -16.79 -1.28
N ILE A 84 1.92 -15.84 -1.72
CA ILE A 84 3.33 -15.74 -1.27
C ILE A 84 3.40 -15.62 0.26
N LEU A 85 2.50 -14.87 0.89
CA LEU A 85 2.46 -14.74 2.34
C LEU A 85 1.93 -16.01 3.02
N ALA A 86 0.89 -16.62 2.46
CA ALA A 86 0.30 -17.85 3.00
C ALA A 86 1.28 -19.02 2.98
N ASP A 87 2.09 -19.15 1.93
CA ASP A 87 3.05 -20.25 1.75
C ASP A 87 4.23 -20.18 2.76
N ILE A 88 4.49 -19.02 3.35
CA ILE A 88 5.61 -18.78 4.29
C ILE A 88 5.16 -18.84 5.75
N ALA A 89 3.92 -18.43 6.02
CA ALA A 89 3.34 -18.47 7.35
C ALA A 89 2.82 -19.86 7.77
N ALA A 90 2.83 -20.84 6.85
CA ALA A 90 2.40 -22.21 7.07
C ALA A 90 3.57 -23.13 7.47
#